data_AF-A0A8S1NQE0-F1
#
_entry.id   AF-A0A8S1NQE0-F1
#
_cell.length_a   1.000
_cell.length_b   1.000
_cell.length_c   1.000
_cell.angle_alpha   90.00
_cell.angle_beta   90.00
_cell.angle_gamma   90.00
#
_symmetry.space_group_name_H-M   'P 1'
#
loop_
_entity.id
_entity.type
_entity.pdbx_description
1 polymer ?
#
loop_
_entity_poly.entity_id
_entity_poly.type
_entity_poly.pdbx_seq_one_letter_code
_entity_poly.pdbx_strand_id
1 'polypeptide(L)'
;MILLFLELPYYFHFYRFSNPAYLIRRKEPLYTLITTVDHQNICPFYLVIKLPRSKHCDICKRCLLVYDHHCPWINNCVDALNHLFFILLYLQLL
;
A
#
# COMPACT_ATOMS: atom_id res chain seq x y z
N MET A 1 11.31 24.79 -16.23
CA MET A 1 11.65 24.40 -14.84
C MET A 1 10.69 24.98 -13.80
N ILE A 2 10.35 26.28 -13.81
CA ILE A 2 9.45 26.89 -12.79
C ILE A 2 8.04 26.26 -12.78
N LEU A 3 7.49 25.92 -13.94
CA LEU A 3 6.16 25.27 -14.04
C LEU A 3 6.10 23.88 -13.38
N LEU A 4 7.21 23.15 -13.30
CA LEU A 4 7.25 21.80 -12.71
C LEU A 4 7.16 21.83 -11.18
N PHE A 5 7.60 22.92 -10.54
CA PHE A 5 7.51 23.08 -9.09
C PHE A 5 6.10 23.46 -8.61
N LEU A 6 5.31 24.12 -9.46
CA LEU A 6 3.92 24.48 -9.15
C LEU A 6 2.99 23.26 -9.14
N GLU A 7 3.37 22.19 -9.83
CA GLU A 7 2.61 20.93 -9.88
C GLU A 7 2.96 19.99 -8.72
N LEU A 8 4.09 20.18 -8.03
CA LEU A 8 4.50 19.32 -6.90
C LEU A 8 3.44 19.25 -5.79
N PRO A 9 2.83 20.35 -5.31
CA PRO A 9 1.74 20.29 -4.33
C PRO A 9 0.55 19.48 -4.82
N TYR A 10 0.22 19.56 -6.12
CA TYR A 10 -0.84 18.77 -6.73
C TYR A 10 -0.49 17.28 -6.74
N TYR A 11 0.76 16.92 -7.09
CA TYR A 11 1.22 15.53 -6.99
C TYR A 11 1.20 15.04 -5.54
N PHE A 12 1.73 15.76 -4.57
CA PHE A 12 1.65 15.34 -3.15
C PHE A 12 0.21 15.15 -2.67
N HIS A 13 -0.70 16.05 -3.05
CA HIS A 13 -2.13 15.91 -2.75
C HIS A 13 -2.71 14.65 -3.41
N PHE A 14 -2.47 14.46 -4.70
CA PHE A 14 -2.91 13.27 -5.44
C PHE A 14 -2.45 11.97 -4.78
N TYR A 15 -1.18 11.90 -4.32
CA TYR A 15 -0.66 10.69 -3.66
C TYR A 15 -1.21 10.45 -2.27
N ARG A 16 -1.51 11.51 -1.51
CA ARG A 16 -2.17 11.35 -0.22
C ARG A 16 -3.52 10.63 -0.38
N PHE A 17 -4.22 10.90 -1.49
CA PHE A 17 -5.54 10.34 -1.78
C PHE A 17 -5.53 9.22 -2.82
N SER A 18 -4.36 8.81 -3.32
CA SER A 18 -4.27 7.72 -4.29
C SER A 18 -4.81 6.45 -3.65
N ASN A 19 -5.83 5.85 -4.29
CA ASN A 19 -6.45 4.62 -3.82
C ASN A 19 -5.41 3.50 -3.82
N PRO A 20 -5.01 3.02 -2.65
CA PRO A 20 -3.96 2.00 -2.55
C PRO A 20 -4.52 0.61 -2.88
N ALA A 21 -3.61 -0.30 -3.23
CA ALA A 21 -3.95 -1.66 -3.59
C ALA A 21 -4.25 -2.51 -2.35
N TYR A 22 -5.49 -2.48 -1.84
CA TYR A 22 -5.86 -3.26 -0.66
C TYR A 22 -6.00 -4.75 -0.94
N LEU A 23 -5.62 -5.58 0.04
CA LEU A 23 -6.07 -6.97 0.06
C LEU A 23 -7.53 -7.06 0.53
N ILE A 24 -8.38 -7.63 -0.33
CA ILE A 24 -9.79 -7.89 0.00
C ILE A 24 -9.86 -9.04 0.99
N ARG A 25 -10.54 -8.82 2.13
CA ARG A 25 -10.82 -9.87 3.11
C ARG A 25 -11.67 -10.96 2.47
N ARG A 26 -11.18 -12.20 2.48
CA ARG A 26 -11.98 -13.38 2.12
C ARG A 26 -13.10 -13.54 3.16
N LYS A 27 -14.32 -13.79 2.71
CA LYS A 27 -15.50 -13.99 3.59
C LYS A 27 -15.53 -15.35 4.30
N GLU A 28 -14.48 -16.16 4.13
CA GLU A 28 -14.37 -17.46 4.79
C GLU A 28 -14.41 -17.32 6.31
N PRO A 29 -15.05 -18.28 7.01
CA PRO A 29 -15.08 -18.27 8.46
C PRO A 29 -13.65 -18.45 9.03
N LEU A 30 -13.41 -17.82 10.19
CA LEU A 30 -12.09 -17.77 10.84
C LEU A 30 -11.45 -19.15 11.01
N TYR A 31 -12.23 -20.14 11.45
CA TYR A 31 -11.74 -21.50 11.66
C TYR A 31 -11.20 -22.12 10.37
N THR A 32 -11.88 -21.91 9.24
CA THR A 32 -11.42 -22.42 7.94
C THR A 32 -10.11 -21.74 7.53
N LEU A 33 -9.97 -20.44 7.76
CA LEU A 33 -8.73 -19.73 7.43
C LEU A 33 -7.52 -20.26 8.20
N ILE A 34 -7.69 -20.47 9.50
CA ILE A 34 -6.63 -20.92 10.43
C ILE A 34 -6.23 -22.38 10.18
N THR A 35 -7.16 -23.22 9.72
CA THR A 35 -6.89 -24.65 9.46
C THR A 35 -6.38 -24.94 8.05
N THR A 36 -6.65 -24.07 7.07
CA THR A 36 -6.29 -24.30 5.65
C THR A 36 -5.09 -23.49 5.17
N VAL A 37 -4.73 -22.41 5.86
CA VAL A 37 -3.63 -21.52 5.48
C VAL A 37 -2.61 -21.50 6.61
N ASP A 38 -1.33 -21.65 6.26
CA ASP A 38 -0.23 -21.48 7.21
C ASP A 38 -0.36 -20.12 7.92
N HIS A 39 -0.32 -20.14 9.26
CA HIS A 39 -0.43 -18.96 10.11
C HIS A 39 0.54 -17.83 9.69
N GLN A 40 1.72 -18.17 9.17
CA GLN A 40 2.68 -17.18 8.67
C GLN A 40 2.13 -16.36 7.50
N ASN A 41 1.26 -16.97 6.70
CA ASN A 41 0.60 -16.37 5.53
C ASN A 41 -0.74 -15.73 5.87
N ILE A 42 -1.03 -15.49 7.16
CA ILE A 42 -2.23 -14.76 7.59
C ILE A 42 -1.79 -13.45 8.25
N CYS A 43 -2.48 -12.36 7.94
CA CYS A 43 -2.36 -11.12 8.70
C CYS A 43 -3.16 -11.24 10.01
N PRO A 44 -2.53 -11.11 11.19
CA PRO A 44 -3.21 -11.30 12.47
C PRO A 44 -4.25 -10.21 12.76
N PHE A 45 -4.06 -8.99 12.22
CA PHE A 45 -4.94 -7.86 12.49
C PHE A 45 -6.29 -7.92 11.77
N TYR A 46 -6.29 -8.41 10.52
CA TYR A 46 -7.47 -8.38 9.66
C TYR A 46 -7.91 -9.77 9.18
N LEU A 47 -7.18 -10.82 9.56
CA LEU A 47 -7.46 -12.21 9.15
C LEU A 47 -7.57 -12.31 7.62
N VAL A 48 -6.60 -11.69 6.94
CA VAL A 48 -6.48 -11.68 5.48
C VAL A 48 -5.31 -12.56 5.10
N ILE A 49 -5.48 -13.37 4.04
CA ILE A 49 -4.41 -14.17 3.47
C ILE A 49 -3.38 -13.22 2.84
N LYS A 50 -2.13 -13.33 3.27
CA LYS A 50 -1.00 -12.65 2.66
C LYS A 50 -0.75 -13.27 1.29
N LEU A 51 -0.90 -12.46 0.25
CA LEU A 51 -0.41 -12.78 -1.09
C LEU A 51 1.11 -12.57 -1.17
N PRO A 52 1.80 -13.13 -2.18
CA PRO A 52 3.21 -12.85 -2.41
C PRO A 52 3.49 -11.34 -2.40
N ARG A 53 4.51 -10.95 -1.64
CA ARG A 53 4.94 -9.54 -1.46
C ARG A 53 3.91 -8.62 -0.81
N SER A 54 2.77 -9.12 -0.35
CA SER A 54 1.83 -8.31 0.44
C SER A 54 2.33 -8.15 1.88
N LYS A 55 2.06 -6.98 2.48
CA LYS A 55 2.37 -6.72 3.89
C LYS A 55 1.28 -5.88 4.55
N HIS A 56 1.21 -5.96 5.87
CA HIS A 56 0.41 -5.05 6.68
C HIS A 56 1.23 -3.79 6.97
N CYS A 57 0.64 -2.61 6.76
CA CYS A 57 1.23 -1.36 7.21
C CYS A 57 0.62 -0.97 8.56
N ASP A 58 1.43 -0.97 9.61
CA ASP A 58 0.98 -0.61 10.97
C ASP A 58 0.60 0.86 11.12
N ILE A 59 1.10 1.74 10.25
CA ILE A 59 0.81 3.18 10.27
C ILE A 59 -0.56 3.43 9.63
N CYS A 60 -0.77 2.90 8.42
CA CYS A 60 -2.03 3.09 7.71
C CYS A 60 -3.13 2.10 8.13
N LYS A 61 -2.82 1.11 8.97
CA LYS A 61 -3.76 0.08 9.45
C LYS A 61 -4.49 -0.64 8.32
N ARG A 62 -3.72 -1.14 7.35
CA ARG A 62 -4.27 -1.89 6.20
C ARG A 62 -3.27 -2.85 5.59
N CYS A 63 -3.78 -3.91 4.97
CA CYS A 63 -2.99 -4.87 4.21
C CYS A 63 -2.92 -4.45 2.74
N LEU A 64 -1.70 -4.37 2.20
CA LEU A 64 -1.43 -3.83 0.87
C LEU A 64 -0.82 -4.89 -0.03
N LEU A 65 -1.24 -4.89 -1.30
CA LEU A 65 -0.74 -5.75 -2.36
C LEU A 65 0.57 -5.20 -2.93
N VAL A 66 1.59 -6.07 -3.06
CA VAL A 66 2.96 -5.67 -3.46
C VAL A 66 3.41 -4.43 -2.69
N TYR A 67 3.41 -4.56 -1.35
CA TYR A 67 3.81 -3.47 -0.47
C TYR A 67 5.31 -3.21 -0.62
N ASP A 68 5.67 -1.94 -0.84
CA ASP A 68 7.06 -1.48 -0.79
C ASP A 68 7.35 -0.85 0.58
N HIS A 69 6.82 0.34 0.85
CA HIS A 69 7.02 1.05 2.12
C HIS A 69 5.88 2.03 2.45
N HIS A 70 5.80 2.44 3.72
CA HIS A 70 5.04 3.63 4.11
C HIS A 70 5.93 4.86 3.95
N CYS A 71 5.48 5.84 3.18
CA CYS A 71 6.23 7.05 2.91
C CYS A 71 5.61 8.23 3.67
N PRO A 72 6.30 8.78 4.70
CA PRO A 72 5.79 9.93 5.45
C PRO A 72 5.58 11.17 4.59
N TRP A 73 6.40 11.33 3.54
CA TRP A 73 6.39 12.51 2.66
C TRP A 73 5.09 12.66 1.88
N ILE A 74 4.49 11.54 1.46
CA ILE A 74 3.19 11.53 0.77
C ILE A 74 2.04 11.18 1.73
N ASN A 75 2.35 10.93 3.01
CA ASN A 75 1.41 10.45 4.03
C ASN A 75 0.56 9.26 3.53
N ASN A 76 1.20 8.35 2.78
CA ASN A 76 0.55 7.21 2.16
C ASN A 76 1.55 6.06 1.96
N CYS A 77 1.06 4.86 1.68
CA CYS A 77 1.91 3.74 1.31
C CYS A 77 2.23 3.76 -0.18
N VAL A 78 3.43 3.29 -0.51
CA VAL A 78 3.83 2.92 -1.86
C VAL A 78 3.54 1.43 -2.04
N ASP A 79 2.71 1.12 -3.02
CA ASP A 79 2.20 -0.22 -3.32
C ASP A 79 2.03 -0.43 -4.83
N ALA A 80 1.49 -1.59 -5.23
CA ALA A 80 1.31 -1.98 -6.62
C ALA A 80 0.70 -0.88 -7.53
N LEU A 81 -0.25 -0.08 -7.03
CA LEU A 81 -1.02 0.85 -7.86
C LEU A 81 -0.36 2.23 -7.97
N ASN A 82 0.52 2.61 -7.05
CA ASN A 82 1.17 3.92 -7.05
C ASN A 82 2.71 3.87 -7.13
N HIS A 83 3.31 2.68 -7.24
CA HIS A 83 4.76 2.50 -7.35
C HIS A 83 5.38 3.22 -8.54
N LEU A 84 4.78 3.11 -9.75
CA LEU A 84 5.31 3.78 -10.94
C LEU A 84 5.22 5.30 -10.80
N PHE A 85 4.09 5.79 -10.31
CA PHE A 85 3.97 7.21 -10.01
C PHE A 85 5.11 7.59 -9.07
N PHE A 86 5.31 6.88 -7.94
CA PHE A 86 6.29 7.26 -6.91
C PHE A 86 7.70 7.43 -7.50
N ILE A 87 8.08 6.56 -8.45
CA ILE A 87 9.33 6.68 -9.21
C ILE A 87 9.37 7.98 -10.02
N LEU A 88 8.29 8.32 -10.74
CA LEU A 88 8.22 9.58 -11.50
C LEU A 88 8.32 10.81 -10.59
N LEU A 89 7.66 10.80 -9.43
CA LEU A 89 7.78 11.87 -8.44
C LEU A 89 9.24 12.01 -7.95
N TYR A 90 9.90 10.89 -7.65
CA TYR A 90 11.30 10.89 -7.23
C TYR A 90 12.22 11.43 -8.34
N LEU A 91 12.03 11.00 -9.59
CA LEU A 91 12.81 11.49 -10.74
C LEU A 91 12.62 12.98 -11.02
N GLN A 92 11.43 13.53 -10.73
CA GLN A 92 11.16 14.97 -10.88
C GLN A 92 11.81 15.81 -9.77
N LEU A 93 12.14 15.19 -8.64
CA LEU A 93 12.80 15.83 -7.50
C LEU A 93 14.34 15.73 -7.53
N LEU A 94 14.89 14.94 -8.48
CA LEU A 94 16.31 14.87 -8.79
C LEU A 94 16.71 15.96 -9.79
#